data_AF-A0A0X3VCH0-F1
#
_entry.id   AF-A0A0X3VCH0-F1
#
_cell.length_a   1.000
_cell.length_b   1.000
_cell.length_c   1.000
_cell.angle_alpha   90.00
_cell.angle_beta   90.00
_cell.angle_gamma   90.00
#
_symmetry.space_group_name_H-M   'P 1'
#
loop_
_entity.id
_entity.type
_entity.pdbx_description
1 polymer ?
#
loop_
_entity_poly.entity_id
_entity_poly.type
_entity_poly.pdbx_seq_one_letter_code
_entity_poly.pdbx_strand_id
1 'polypeptide(L)'
;MASTARPELDDSRDSTGAHQLAQPTLDDALTALRRLYGPHCDDLWRTLLARTGLTGQETDLLSFERLVNTMHGAQPIAQMCGRGLAVRAAAYRHLAAANRGK
;
A
#
# COMPACT_ATOMS: atom_id res chain seq x y z
N MET A 1 -24.57 -42.98 -20.02
CA MET A 1 -24.78 -42.54 -18.62
C MET A 1 -23.55 -41.77 -18.20
N ALA A 2 -23.63 -40.44 -18.23
CA ALA A 2 -22.50 -39.54 -17.94
C ALA A 2 -22.36 -39.38 -16.41
N SER A 3 -21.23 -39.81 -15.87
CA SER A 3 -20.89 -39.63 -14.46
C SER A 3 -20.37 -38.21 -14.26
N THR A 4 -21.18 -37.37 -13.63
CA THR A 4 -20.83 -35.99 -13.26
C THR A 4 -19.77 -36.03 -12.17
N ALA A 5 -18.51 -35.85 -12.55
CA ALA A 5 -17.45 -35.52 -11.61
C ALA A 5 -17.76 -34.13 -11.02
N ARG A 6 -18.11 -34.10 -9.73
CA ARG A 6 -18.16 -32.89 -8.92
C ARG A 6 -16.76 -32.27 -8.93
N PRO A 7 -16.57 -30.99 -9.31
CA PRO A 7 -15.30 -30.33 -9.02
C PRO A 7 -15.20 -30.22 -7.50
N GLU A 8 -14.24 -30.92 -6.92
CA GLU A 8 -13.79 -30.66 -5.56
C GLU A 8 -13.31 -29.21 -5.54
N LEU A 9 -14.04 -28.37 -4.79
CA LEU A 9 -13.60 -27.05 -4.43
C LEU A 9 -12.25 -27.23 -3.74
N ASP A 10 -11.20 -26.89 -4.47
CA ASP A 10 -9.87 -26.68 -3.96
C ASP A 10 -9.99 -25.65 -2.82
N ASP A 11 -10.15 -26.16 -1.60
CA ASP A 11 -9.97 -25.46 -0.33
C ASP A 11 -8.47 -25.21 -0.16
N SER A 12 -7.86 -24.60 -1.18
CA SER A 12 -6.70 -23.73 -1.04
C SER A 12 -7.19 -22.59 -0.16
N ARG A 13 -7.31 -22.87 1.14
CA ARG A 13 -6.96 -21.92 2.18
C ARG A 13 -5.58 -21.46 1.82
N ASP A 14 -5.59 -20.41 1.03
CA ASP A 14 -4.49 -19.53 0.77
C ASP A 14 -3.76 -19.45 2.09
N SER A 15 -2.56 -20.01 2.09
CA SER A 15 -1.66 -20.03 3.21
C SER A 15 -1.14 -18.61 3.38
N THR A 16 -2.08 -17.71 3.70
CA THR A 16 -1.90 -16.41 4.33
C THR A 16 -1.35 -16.59 5.76
N GLY A 17 -0.56 -17.65 5.98
CA GLY A 17 0.23 -17.87 7.16
C GLY A 17 1.33 -16.81 7.15
N ALA A 18 1.25 -15.90 8.13
CA ALA A 18 2.21 -14.84 8.36
C ALA A 18 2.48 -13.96 7.13
N HIS A 19 1.52 -13.10 6.78
CA HIS A 19 1.91 -11.84 6.18
C HIS A 19 2.88 -11.15 7.14
N GLN A 20 4.17 -11.27 6.87
CA GLN A 20 5.16 -10.31 7.33
C GLN A 20 4.71 -8.98 6.75
N LEU A 21 3.87 -8.27 7.48
CA LEU A 21 3.52 -6.90 7.12
C LEU A 21 4.84 -6.14 7.11
N ALA A 22 5.27 -5.76 5.91
CA ALA A 22 6.41 -4.89 5.73
C ALA A 22 5.99 -3.45 6.02
N GLN A 23 6.94 -2.64 6.48
CA GLN A 23 6.71 -1.21 6.60
C GLN A 23 6.49 -0.63 5.19
N PRO A 24 5.39 0.08 4.94
CA PRO A 24 5.15 0.67 3.62
C PRO A 24 6.20 1.74 3.29
N THR A 25 6.58 1.78 2.02
CA THR A 25 7.61 2.67 1.47
C THR A 25 7.05 3.67 0.45
N LEU A 26 7.86 4.62 -0.01
CA LEU A 26 7.50 5.50 -1.13
C LEU A 26 7.28 4.71 -2.42
N ASP A 27 8.00 3.61 -2.64
CA ASP A 27 7.80 2.73 -3.80
C ASP A 27 6.43 2.06 -3.76
N ASP A 28 5.98 1.59 -2.59
CA ASP A 28 4.63 1.04 -2.42
C ASP A 28 3.55 2.07 -2.77
N ALA A 29 3.79 3.34 -2.41
CA ALA A 29 2.87 4.43 -2.74
C ALA A 29 2.85 4.71 -4.25
N LEU A 30 4.02 4.80 -4.89
CA LEU A 30 4.13 4.98 -6.34
C LEU A 30 3.50 3.81 -7.11
N THR A 31 3.77 2.58 -6.70
CA THR A 31 3.18 1.37 -7.28
C THR A 31 1.67 1.37 -7.16
N ALA A 32 1.12 1.76 -6.00
CA ALA A 32 -0.32 1.88 -5.80
C ALA A 32 -0.95 2.96 -6.72
N LEU A 33 -0.29 4.11 -6.85
CA LEU A 33 -0.74 5.19 -7.74
C LEU A 33 -0.69 4.76 -9.22
N ARG A 34 0.39 4.11 -9.66
CA ARG A 34 0.55 3.60 -11.02
C ARG A 34 -0.55 2.62 -11.40
N ARG A 35 -0.96 1.75 -10.48
CA ARG A 35 -2.08 0.81 -10.71
C ARG A 35 -3.42 1.49 -10.95
N LEU A 36 -3.63 2.68 -10.40
CA LEU A 36 -4.91 3.39 -10.48
C LEU A 36 -4.95 4.45 -11.57
N TYR A 37 -3.85 5.18 -11.78
CA TYR A 37 -3.77 6.28 -12.73
C TYR A 37 -3.09 5.90 -14.04
N GLY A 38 -2.42 4.75 -14.09
CA GLY A 38 -1.70 4.30 -15.27
C GLY A 38 -0.70 5.36 -15.77
N PRO A 39 -0.73 5.71 -17.07
CA PRO A 39 0.19 6.68 -17.67
C PRO A 39 0.15 8.08 -17.04
N HIS A 40 -0.98 8.49 -16.45
CA HIS A 40 -1.12 9.80 -15.81
C HIS A 40 -0.50 9.88 -14.40
N CYS A 41 0.05 8.77 -13.91
CA CYS A 41 0.65 8.70 -12.58
C CYS A 41 1.87 9.62 -12.44
N ASP A 42 2.67 9.80 -13.49
CA ASP A 42 3.95 10.50 -13.37
C ASP A 42 3.78 12.00 -13.04
N ASP A 43 2.75 12.66 -13.61
CA ASP A 43 2.43 14.06 -13.31
C ASP A 43 1.94 14.25 -11.87
N LEU A 44 1.05 13.36 -11.42
CA LEU A 44 0.57 13.33 -10.05
C LEU A 44 1.73 13.08 -9.08
N TRP A 45 2.59 12.11 -9.39
CA TRP A 45 3.73 11.75 -8.56
C TRP A 45 4.70 12.92 -8.42
N ARG A 46 5.09 13.56 -9.53
CA ARG A 46 5.93 14.77 -9.51
C ARG A 46 5.32 15.89 -8.68
N THR A 47 4.01 16.10 -8.80
CA THR A 47 3.30 17.12 -8.01
C THR A 47 3.33 16.81 -6.52
N LEU A 48 3.12 15.56 -6.13
CA LEU A 48 3.17 15.13 -4.73
C LEU A 48 4.58 15.28 -4.14
N LEU A 49 5.61 14.89 -4.89
CA LEU A 49 7.01 15.06 -4.51
C LEU A 49 7.39 16.54 -4.34
N ALA A 50 7.00 17.39 -5.30
CA ALA A 50 7.25 18.83 -5.21
C ALA A 50 6.58 19.47 -3.99
N ARG A 51 5.34 19.09 -3.69
CA ARG A 51 4.60 19.61 -2.51
C ARG A 51 5.20 19.17 -1.18
N THR A 52 5.91 18.05 -1.16
CA THR A 52 6.50 17.48 0.06
C THR A 52 7.99 17.81 0.21
N GLY A 53 8.61 18.37 -0.84
CA GLY A 53 10.06 18.56 -0.90
C GLY A 53 10.84 17.25 -0.98
N LEU A 54 10.21 16.17 -1.47
CA LEU A 54 10.82 14.84 -1.60
C LEU A 54 11.38 14.62 -3.00
N THR A 55 12.37 13.75 -3.08
CA THR A 55 13.01 13.28 -4.32
C THR A 55 12.37 12.00 -4.85
N GLY A 56 11.68 11.25 -3.99
CA GLY A 56 11.11 9.94 -4.31
C GLY A 56 12.10 8.79 -4.10
N GLN A 57 13.28 9.05 -3.56
CA GLN A 57 14.31 8.05 -3.22
C GLN A 57 14.43 7.82 -1.72
N GLU A 58 13.62 8.51 -0.92
CA GLU A 58 13.67 8.40 0.54
C GLU A 58 13.18 7.04 1.01
N THR A 59 13.91 6.48 1.98
CA THR A 59 13.63 5.19 2.59
C THR A 59 13.13 5.33 4.02
N ASP A 60 13.09 6.54 4.56
CA ASP A 60 12.70 6.81 5.94
C ASP A 60 11.17 6.95 6.10
N LEU A 61 10.70 6.62 7.30
CA LEU A 61 9.28 6.67 7.65
C LEU A 61 8.69 8.09 7.58
N LEU A 62 9.47 9.11 7.96
CA LEU A 62 8.96 10.48 8.02
C LEU A 62 8.67 11.02 6.63
N SER A 63 9.47 10.65 5.63
CA SER A 63 9.24 10.98 4.23
C SER A 63 7.97 10.29 3.71
N PHE A 64 7.76 9.01 4.04
CA PHE A 64 6.51 8.31 3.73
C PHE A 64 5.29 8.98 4.37
N GLU A 65 5.35 9.33 5.65
CA GLU A 65 4.25 9.98 6.36
C GLU A 65 3.92 11.36 5.77
N ARG A 66 4.94 12.14 5.40
CA ARG A 66 4.78 13.43 4.70
C ARG A 66 4.07 13.27 3.35
N LEU A 67 4.44 12.25 2.58
CA LEU A 67 3.77 11.92 1.32
C LEU A 67 2.30 11.58 1.56
N VAL A 68 2.03 10.62 2.46
CA VAL A 68 0.67 10.18 2.77
C VAL A 68 -0.19 11.35 3.24
N ASN A 69 0.33 12.23 4.09
CA ASN A 69 -0.38 13.43 4.53
C ASN A 69 -0.71 14.36 3.36
N THR A 70 0.22 14.55 2.43
CA THR A 70 -0.03 15.39 1.23
C THR A 70 -1.08 14.78 0.31
N MET A 71 -1.15 13.45 0.21
CA MET A 71 -2.18 12.76 -0.55
C MET A 71 -3.59 13.02 0.00
N HIS A 72 -3.76 13.34 1.28
CA HIS A 72 -5.06 13.70 1.85
C HIS A 72 -5.59 15.04 1.32
N GLY A 73 -4.71 15.94 0.89
CA GLY A 73 -5.05 17.21 0.23
C GLY A 73 -4.95 17.16 -1.30
N ALA A 74 -4.94 15.96 -1.90
CA ALA A 74 -4.88 15.77 -3.34
C ALA A 74 -6.27 15.46 -3.93
N GLN A 75 -6.33 15.07 -5.20
CA GLN A 75 -7.57 14.65 -5.87
C GLN A 75 -8.16 13.35 -5.25
N PRO A 76 -9.48 13.08 -5.37
CA PRO A 76 -10.18 12.07 -4.56
C PRO A 76 -9.57 10.66 -4.60
N ILE A 77 -9.14 10.19 -5.77
CA ILE A 77 -8.52 8.85 -5.88
C ILE A 77 -7.17 8.82 -5.12
N ALA A 78 -6.37 9.88 -5.19
CA ALA A 78 -5.11 9.96 -4.45
C ALA A 78 -5.36 10.01 -2.93
N GLN A 79 -6.43 10.69 -2.48
CA GLN A 79 -6.84 10.66 -1.08
C GLN A 79 -7.17 9.23 -0.62
N MET A 80 -7.93 8.47 -1.42
CA MET A 80 -8.23 7.07 -1.11
C MET A 80 -6.98 6.21 -1.02
N CYS A 81 -6.03 6.37 -1.95
CA CYS A 81 -4.73 5.70 -1.86
C CYS A 81 -4.00 6.05 -0.56
N GLY A 82 -3.95 7.34 -0.22
CA GLY A 82 -3.32 7.85 1.00
C GLY A 82 -3.93 7.23 2.25
N ARG A 83 -5.26 7.12 2.32
CA ARG A 83 -5.95 6.45 3.43
C ARG A 83 -5.58 4.96 3.53
N GLY A 84 -5.59 4.24 2.42
CA GLY A 84 -5.21 2.81 2.42
C GLY A 84 -3.75 2.58 2.84
N LEU A 85 -2.84 3.46 2.42
CA LEU A 85 -1.44 3.46 2.84
C LEU A 85 -1.30 3.76 4.35
N ALA A 86 -2.06 4.73 4.87
CA ALA A 86 -2.07 5.05 6.29
C ALA A 86 -2.54 3.88 7.16
N VAL A 87 -3.59 3.17 6.75
CA VAL A 87 -4.09 1.98 7.45
C VAL A 87 -3.02 0.89 7.48
N ARG A 88 -2.35 0.61 6.36
CA ARG A 88 -1.26 -0.38 6.29
C ARG A 88 -0.09 0.00 7.22
N ALA A 89 0.31 1.26 7.25
CA ALA A 89 1.36 1.73 8.14
C ALA A 89 0.95 1.62 9.62
N ALA A 90 -0.31 1.94 9.96
CA ALA A 90 -0.83 1.79 11.31
C ALA A 90 -0.87 0.32 11.75
N ALA A 91 -1.32 -0.58 10.87
CA ALA A 91 -1.32 -2.02 11.11
C ALA A 91 0.09 -2.56 11.35
N TYR A 92 1.06 -2.16 10.52
CA TYR A 92 2.47 -2.49 10.71
C TYR A 92 2.97 -2.06 12.11
N ARG A 93 2.74 -0.81 12.50
CA ARG A 93 3.17 -0.30 13.81
C ARG A 93 2.56 -1.08 14.96
N HIS A 94 1.26 -1.39 14.89
CA HIS A 94 0.56 -2.13 15.93
C HIS A 94 1.14 -3.55 16.10
N LEU A 95 1.35 -4.26 14.99
CA LEU A 95 1.91 -5.61 15.00
C LEU A 95 3.40 -5.62 15.40
N ALA A 96 4.17 -4.65 14.93
CA ALA A 96 5.57 -4.51 15.29
C ALA A 96 5.75 -4.19 16.79
N ALA A 97 4.80 -3.49 17.42
CA ALA A 97 4.79 -3.29 18.87
C ALA A 97 4.45 -4.57 19.63
N ALA A 98 3.42 -5.32 19.17
CA ALA A 98 3.01 -6.58 19.79
C ALA A 98 4.11 -7.67 19.72
N ASN A 99 4.88 -7.71 18.63
CA ASN A 99 5.96 -8.69 18.45
C ASN A 99 7.27 -8.32 19.18
N ARG A 100 7.47 -7.05 19.56
CA ARG A 100 8.64 -6.62 20.36
C ARG A 100 8.49 -6.86 21.86
N GLY A 101 7.27 -7.14 22.33
CA GLY A 101 6.97 -7.42 23.74
C GLY A 101 6.98 -8.90 24.11
N LYS A 102 7.41 -9.78 23.20
CA LYS A 102 7.69 -11.20 23.44
C LYS A 102 9.19 -11.42 23.49
#